data_AF-A0A6A2YA45-F1
#
_entry.id   AF-A0A6A2YA45-F1
#
_cell.length_a   1.000
_cell.length_b   1.000
_cell.length_c   1.000
_cell.angle_alpha   90.00
_cell.angle_beta   90.00
_cell.angle_gamma   90.00
#
_symmetry.space_group_name_H-M   'P 1'
#
loop_
_entity.id
_entity.type
_entity.pdbx_description
1 polymer ?
#
loop_
_entity_poly.entity_id
_entity_poly.type
_entity_poly.pdbx_seq_one_letter_code
_entity_poly.pdbx_strand_id
1 'polypeptide(L)'
;MGHHVTVISSSDKKKVEALEHLGADEYLPYLSLLKLDGKLILTGVINTPLQFVSPMIMLGRKAITGSFIGSMKETEEMLNFCKEKNLSSMIEVVKMDYVNTAMERLEKNDVRYRFVVDVAGSKLDL
;
A
#
# COMPACT_ATOMS: atom_id res chain seq x y z
N MET A 1 0.43 -24.43 -0.73
CA MET A 1 -0.23 -23.65 0.34
C MET A 1 -0.30 -22.19 -0.10
N GLY A 2 -1.45 -21.71 -0.55
CA GLY A 2 -1.63 -20.30 -0.90
C GLY A 2 -2.14 -19.52 0.30
N HIS A 3 -1.42 -18.49 0.73
CA HIS A 3 -1.95 -17.52 1.69
C HIS A 3 -2.86 -16.57 0.92
N HIS A 4 -4.14 -16.51 1.32
CA HIS A 4 -5.06 -15.50 0.80
C HIS A 4 -4.76 -14.19 1.54
N VAL A 5 -4.04 -13.29 0.87
CA VAL A 5 -3.65 -11.99 1.41
C VAL A 5 -4.64 -10.95 0.89
N THR A 6 -5.44 -10.39 1.80
CA THR A 6 -6.31 -9.26 1.49
C THR A 6 -5.56 -7.99 1.85
N VAL A 7 -5.07 -7.27 0.82
CA VAL A 7 -4.40 -5.97 1.01
C VAL A 7 -5.46 -4.89 1.09
N ILE A 8 -5.48 -4.19 2.21
CA ILE A 8 -6.44 -3.13 2.48
C ILE A 8 -5.64 -1.85 2.67
N SER A 9 -5.83 -0.92 1.75
CA SER A 9 -5.09 0.33 1.73
C SER A 9 -5.74 1.31 2.70
N SER A 10 -4.99 1.74 3.70
CA SER A 10 -5.43 2.63 4.78
C SER A 10 -5.23 4.12 4.45
N SER A 11 -5.17 4.51 3.17
CA SER A 11 -5.02 5.93 2.82
C SER A 11 -6.28 6.71 3.19
N ASP A 12 -6.13 7.98 3.56
CA ASP A 12 -7.26 8.81 4.02
C ASP A 12 -8.38 8.89 2.98
N LYS A 13 -8.06 9.00 1.68
CA LYS A 13 -9.06 8.99 0.61
C LYS A 13 -9.85 7.68 0.55
N LYS A 14 -9.20 6.52 0.74
CA LYS A 14 -9.88 5.21 0.77
C LYS A 14 -10.64 4.96 2.07
N LYS A 15 -10.18 5.57 3.17
CA LYS A 15 -10.92 5.62 4.42
C LYS A 15 -12.22 6.41 4.23
N VAL A 16 -12.16 7.60 3.64
CA VAL A 16 -13.35 8.43 3.33
C VAL A 16 -14.31 7.68 2.41
N GLU A 17 -13.82 7.06 1.33
CA GLU A 17 -14.64 6.22 0.45
C GLU A 17 -15.34 5.09 1.21
N ALA A 18 -14.61 4.38 2.08
CA ALA A 18 -15.18 3.30 2.89
C ALA A 18 -16.21 3.78 3.93
N LEU A 19 -15.99 4.95 4.54
CA LEU A 19 -16.93 5.52 5.51
C LEU A 19 -18.21 6.02 4.81
N GLU A 20 -18.05 6.77 3.71
CA GLU A 20 -19.17 7.44 3.02
C GLU A 20 -20.00 6.50 2.15
N HIS A 21 -19.38 5.55 1.45
CA HIS A 21 -20.07 4.71 0.47
C HIS A 21 -20.39 3.31 0.99
N LEU A 22 -19.66 2.82 2.00
CA LEU A 22 -19.85 1.48 2.55
C LEU A 22 -20.49 1.48 3.96
N GLY A 23 -20.78 2.64 4.54
CA GLY A 23 -21.43 2.76 5.85
C GLY A 23 -20.61 2.16 6.98
N ALA A 24 -19.28 2.20 6.86
CA ALA A 24 -18.36 1.57 7.79
C ALA A 24 -18.19 2.39 9.07
N ASP A 25 -18.29 1.74 10.23
CA ASP A 25 -17.62 2.20 11.45
C ASP A 25 -16.15 1.75 11.36
N GLU A 26 -15.18 2.61 11.65
CA GLU A 26 -13.75 2.43 11.33
C GLU A 26 -13.19 0.98 11.46
N TYR A 27 -12.48 0.50 10.41
CA TYR A 27 -11.77 -0.79 10.27
C TYR A 27 -12.56 -2.09 10.45
N LEU A 28 -13.79 -2.06 10.98
CA LEU A 28 -14.70 -3.21 11.07
C LEU A 28 -15.00 -3.92 9.73
N PRO A 29 -15.14 -3.22 8.58
CA PRO A 29 -15.40 -3.87 7.29
C PRO A 29 -14.25 -4.79 6.87
N TYR A 30 -13.04 -4.49 7.33
CA TYR A 30 -11.84 -5.18 6.87
C TYR A 30 -11.62 -6.50 7.59
N LEU A 31 -11.97 -6.54 8.89
CA LEU A 31 -11.88 -7.77 9.67
C LEU A 31 -12.95 -8.77 9.27
N SER A 32 -14.16 -8.34 8.88
CA SER A 32 -15.24 -9.26 8.46
C SER A 32 -14.89 -10.03 7.18
N LEU A 33 -14.09 -9.44 6.28
CA LEU A 33 -13.61 -10.08 5.05
C LEU A 33 -12.55 -11.17 5.28
N LEU A 34 -11.96 -11.24 6.48
CA LEU A 34 -10.95 -12.25 6.80
C LEU A 34 -11.60 -13.60 7.09
N LYS A 35 -11.08 -14.65 6.44
CA LYS A 35 -11.35 -16.05 6.78
C LYS A 35 -10.80 -16.42 8.16
N LEU A 36 -11.14 -17.63 8.62
CA LEU A 36 -10.52 -18.23 9.82
C LEU A 36 -8.98 -18.18 9.71
N ASP A 37 -8.31 -17.73 10.77
CA ASP A 37 -6.86 -17.49 10.85
C ASP A 37 -6.32 -16.40 9.89
N GLY A 38 -7.20 -15.54 9.38
CA GLY A 38 -6.84 -14.42 8.52
C GLY A 38 -6.03 -13.34 9.24
N LYS A 39 -5.19 -12.63 8.49
CA LYS A 39 -4.31 -11.58 9.01
C LYS A 39 -4.61 -10.23 8.35
N LEU A 40 -4.80 -9.20 9.16
CA LEU A 40 -4.76 -7.80 8.72
C LEU A 40 -3.35 -7.26 8.99
N ILE A 41 -2.63 -6.89 7.92
CA ILE A 41 -1.26 -6.36 8.01
C ILE A 41 -1.30 -4.86 7.73
N LEU A 42 -0.97 -4.06 8.73
CA LEU A 42 -0.93 -2.60 8.67
C LEU A 42 0.44 -2.15 8.16
N THR A 43 0.44 -1.37 7.07
CA THR A 43 1.67 -0.81 6.45
C THR A 43 1.63 0.70 6.30
N GLY A 44 0.44 1.31 6.42
CA GLY A 44 0.28 2.76 6.43
C GLY A 44 0.54 3.33 7.83
N VAL A 45 1.08 4.55 7.86
CA VAL A 45 1.24 5.31 9.11
C VAL A 45 -0.08 5.98 9.46
N ILE A 46 -0.65 5.60 10.60
CA ILE A 46 -1.91 6.14 11.10
C ILE A 46 -1.61 6.81 12.44
N ASN A 47 -1.83 8.13 12.50
CA ASN A 47 -1.45 8.94 13.67
C ASN A 47 -2.46 8.87 14.82
N THR A 48 -3.57 8.16 14.64
CA THR A 48 -4.64 7.96 15.63
C THR A 48 -4.70 6.49 16.07
N PRO A 49 -4.93 6.19 17.36
CA PRO A 49 -5.09 4.81 17.81
C PRO A 49 -6.24 4.10 17.09
N LEU A 50 -5.96 2.89 16.61
CA LEU A 50 -6.95 2.06 15.93
C LEU A 50 -7.89 1.36 16.91
N GLN A 51 -9.17 1.34 16.59
CA GLN A 51 -10.19 0.61 17.33
C GLN A 51 -10.56 -0.69 16.61
N PHE A 52 -10.88 -1.74 17.36
CA PHE A 52 -11.37 -3.01 16.83
C PHE A 52 -12.30 -3.71 17.83
N VAL A 53 -13.17 -4.58 17.32
CA VAL A 53 -14.13 -5.35 18.13
C VAL A 53 -13.55 -6.72 18.46
N SER A 54 -13.19 -6.94 19.73
CA SER A 54 -12.52 -8.18 20.19
C SER A 54 -13.26 -9.48 19.83
N PRO A 55 -14.60 -9.59 19.97
CA PRO A 55 -15.33 -10.79 19.55
C PRO A 55 -15.08 -11.20 18.09
N MET A 56 -14.93 -10.24 17.17
CA MET A 56 -14.68 -10.52 15.75
C MET A 56 -13.33 -11.17 15.50
N ILE A 57 -12.33 -10.82 16.33
CA ILE A 57 -11.00 -11.41 16.28
C ILE A 57 -11.03 -12.82 16.86
N MET A 58 -11.70 -13.00 18.01
CA MET A 58 -11.80 -14.29 18.70
C MET A 58 -12.55 -15.33 17.86
N LEU A 59 -13.72 -14.99 17.32
CA LEU A 59 -14.56 -15.90 16.55
C LEU A 59 -13.84 -16.46 15.31
N GLY A 60 -13.00 -15.66 14.67
CA GLY A 60 -12.25 -16.06 13.47
C GLY A 60 -10.78 -16.35 13.70
N ARG A 61 -10.29 -16.37 14.96
CA ARG A 61 -8.85 -16.46 15.31
C ARG A 61 -7.98 -15.53 14.46
N LYS A 62 -8.46 -14.32 14.23
CA LYS A 62 -7.80 -13.36 13.32
C LYS A 62 -6.60 -12.74 14.01
N ALA A 63 -5.65 -12.24 13.22
CA ALA A 63 -4.51 -11.49 13.74
C ALA A 63 -4.45 -10.10 13.11
N ILE A 64 -4.07 -9.10 13.92
CA ILE A 64 -3.74 -7.76 13.46
C ILE A 64 -2.25 -7.55 13.75
N THR A 65 -1.47 -7.19 12.74
CA THR A 65 -0.02 -6.97 12.87
C THR A 65 0.46 -5.83 11.99
N GLY A 66 1.67 -5.34 12.23
CA GLY A 66 2.33 -4.33 11.39
C GLY A 66 3.48 -4.91 10.58
N SER A 67 3.85 -4.23 9.50
CA SER A 67 5.09 -4.46 8.77
C SER A 67 5.65 -3.11 8.32
N PHE A 68 6.95 -2.92 8.51
CA PHE A 68 7.65 -1.69 8.15
C PHE A 68 8.87 -2.02 7.31
N ILE A 69 8.78 -1.74 6.00
CA ILE A 69 9.76 -2.06 4.96
C ILE A 69 10.29 -3.51 5.03
N GLY A 70 11.24 -3.85 4.16
CA GLY A 70 11.92 -5.15 4.16
C GLY A 70 13.41 -4.99 4.43
N SER A 71 14.05 -6.06 4.90
CA SER A 71 15.50 -6.15 5.02
C SER A 71 16.19 -6.21 3.65
N MET A 72 17.51 -6.03 3.63
CA MET A 72 18.31 -6.10 2.39
C MET A 72 18.21 -7.48 1.74
N LYS A 73 18.23 -8.55 2.55
CA LYS A 73 18.09 -9.92 2.06
C LYS A 73 16.71 -10.14 1.42
N GLU A 74 15.64 -9.72 2.09
CA GLU A 74 14.28 -9.82 1.54
C GLU A 74 14.11 -8.98 0.27
N THR A 75 14.80 -7.84 0.18
CA THR A 75 14.79 -6.98 -1.01
C THR A 75 15.43 -7.68 -2.20
N GLU A 76 16.57 -8.34 -2.00
CA GLU A 76 17.23 -9.14 -3.05
C GLU A 76 16.33 -10.31 -3.49
N GLU A 77 15.76 -11.04 -2.54
CA GLU A 77 14.80 -12.12 -2.83
C GLU A 77 13.58 -11.61 -3.61
N MET A 78 13.03 -10.45 -3.25
CA MET A 78 11.90 -9.82 -3.92
C MET A 78 12.23 -9.37 -5.34
N LEU A 79 13.42 -8.79 -5.58
CA LEU A 79 13.86 -8.39 -6.92
C LEU A 79 14.08 -9.61 -7.82
N ASN A 80 14.70 -10.66 -7.30
CA ASN A 80 14.88 -11.93 -8.02
C ASN A 80 13.53 -12.55 -8.36
N PHE A 81 12.59 -12.59 -7.42
CA PHE A 81 11.23 -13.06 -7.66
C PHE A 81 10.50 -12.25 -8.73
N CYS A 82 10.61 -10.91 -8.70
CA CYS A 82 10.02 -10.05 -9.72
C CYS A 82 10.57 -10.36 -11.12
N LYS A 83 11.88 -10.56 -11.23
CA LYS A 83 12.54 -10.96 -12.47
C LYS A 83 12.06 -12.32 -12.97
N GLU A 84 12.03 -13.33 -12.11
CA GLU A 84 11.59 -14.70 -12.45
C GLU A 84 10.13 -14.76 -12.89
N LYS A 85 9.26 -13.95 -12.29
CA LYS A 85 7.83 -13.90 -12.59
C LYS A 85 7.45 -12.85 -13.62
N ASN A 86 8.44 -12.15 -14.20
CA ASN A 86 8.23 -11.07 -15.16
C ASN A 86 7.22 -10.00 -14.65
N LEU A 87 7.35 -9.63 -13.37
CA LEU A 87 6.53 -8.60 -12.76
C LEU A 87 7.07 -7.23 -13.12
N SER A 88 6.20 -6.38 -13.67
CA SER A 88 6.52 -5.00 -13.99
C SER A 88 5.41 -4.06 -13.51
N SER A 89 5.77 -2.81 -13.25
CA SER A 89 4.83 -1.74 -12.95
C SER A 89 4.72 -0.83 -14.17
N MET A 90 3.54 -0.26 -14.39
CA MET A 90 3.40 0.82 -15.35
C MET A 90 4.01 2.07 -14.74
N ILE A 91 4.89 2.73 -15.51
CA ILE A 91 5.64 3.89 -15.05
C ILE A 91 5.51 5.05 -16.05
N GLU A 92 5.50 6.26 -15.51
CA GLU A 92 5.73 7.50 -16.24
C GLU A 92 7.15 7.96 -15.96
N VAL A 93 8.02 7.91 -16.98
CA VAL A 93 9.39 8.41 -16.86
C VAL A 93 9.39 9.92 -17.06
N VAL A 94 9.87 10.67 -16.07
CA VAL A 94 9.94 12.13 -16.09
C VAL A 94 11.39 12.61 -15.97
N LYS A 95 11.67 13.82 -16.45
CA LYS A 95 12.97 14.49 -16.32
C LYS A 95 13.00 15.35 -15.06
N MET A 96 14.20 15.74 -14.64
CA MET A 96 14.42 16.49 -13.39
C MET A 96 13.77 17.88 -13.41
N ASP A 97 13.73 18.53 -14.57
CA ASP A 97 13.03 19.82 -14.78
C ASP A 97 11.51 19.73 -14.59
N TYR A 98 10.94 18.51 -14.66
CA TYR A 98 9.51 18.25 -14.51
C TYR A 98 9.12 17.79 -13.09
N VAL A 99 10.08 17.62 -12.17
CA VAL A 99 9.82 17.02 -10.83
C VAL A 99 8.74 17.76 -10.04
N ASN A 100 8.74 19.10 -10.03
CA ASN A 100 7.75 19.87 -9.28
C ASN A 100 6.33 19.62 -9.82
N THR A 101 6.17 19.63 -11.13
CA THR A 101 4.90 19.30 -11.79
C THR A 101 4.50 17.85 -11.51
N ALA A 102 5.44 16.91 -11.51
CA ALA A 102 5.17 15.51 -11.15
C ALA A 102 4.70 15.36 -9.70
N MET A 103 5.22 16.16 -8.77
CA MET A 103 4.78 16.17 -7.36
C MET A 103 3.35 16.72 -7.22
N GLU A 104 3.00 17.81 -7.90
CA GLU A 104 1.63 18.34 -7.92
C GLU A 104 0.63 17.35 -8.53
N ARG A 105 1.05 16.64 -9.58
CA ARG A 105 0.26 15.56 -10.19
C ARG A 105 0.09 14.39 -9.23
N LEU A 106 1.14 13.98 -8.54
CA LEU A 106 1.11 12.89 -7.57
C LEU A 106 0.13 13.19 -6.43
N GLU A 107 0.10 14.42 -5.91
CA GLU A 107 -0.86 14.86 -4.88
C GLU A 107 -2.32 14.72 -5.34
N LYS A 108 -2.56 15.04 -6.61
CA LYS A 108 -3.88 14.90 -7.27
C LYS A 108 -4.21 13.47 -7.69
N ASN A 109 -3.33 12.50 -7.43
CA ASN A 109 -3.37 11.14 -7.98
C ASN A 109 -3.40 11.09 -9.53
N ASP A 110 -2.93 12.14 -10.19
CA ASP A 110 -2.83 12.24 -11.65
C ASP A 110 -1.54 11.56 -12.14
N VAL A 111 -1.45 10.26 -11.90
CA VAL A 111 -0.33 9.43 -12.35
C VAL A 111 -0.84 8.04 -12.67
N ARG A 112 -0.33 7.45 -13.76
CA ARG A 112 -0.56 6.06 -14.09
C ARG A 112 0.34 5.18 -13.21
N TYR A 113 -0.11 4.98 -11.97
CA TYR A 113 0.50 4.18 -10.91
C TYR A 113 1.82 4.70 -10.32
N ARG A 114 2.88 4.96 -11.12
CA ARG A 114 4.20 5.39 -10.60
C ARG A 114 4.92 6.37 -11.51
N PHE A 115 5.61 7.34 -10.91
CA PHE A 115 6.64 8.14 -11.56
C PHE A 115 8.03 7.52 -11.36
N VAL A 116 8.90 7.66 -12.37
CA VAL A 116 10.33 7.37 -12.27
C VAL A 116 11.09 8.58 -12.83
N VAL A 117 11.97 9.17 -12.04
CA VAL A 117 12.81 10.28 -12.49
C VAL A 117 14.04 9.71 -13.19
N ASP A 118 14.22 10.04 -14.47
CA ASP A 118 15.44 9.73 -15.22
C ASP A 118 16.51 10.78 -14.91
N VAL A 119 17.32 10.50 -13.89
CA VAL A 119 18.40 11.38 -13.44
C VAL A 119 19.53 11.45 -14.49
N ALA A 120 19.89 10.32 -15.10
CA ALA A 120 21.02 10.25 -16.04
C ALA A 120 20.75 11.05 -17.32
N GLY A 121 19.50 11.03 -17.80
CA GLY A 121 19.10 11.77 -18.99
C GLY A 121 18.58 13.20 -18.70
N SER A 122 18.76 13.72 -17.48
CA SER A 122 18.34 15.07 -17.09
C SER A 122 19.51 16.04 -17.14
N LYS A 123 19.21 17.32 -17.43
CA LYS A 123 20.18 18.40 -17.31
C LYS A 123 20.15 18.91 -15.88
N LEU A 124 21.27 18.74 -15.18
CA LEU A 124 21.50 19.37 -13.89
C LEU A 124 22.42 20.55 -14.16
N ASP A 125 21.93 21.76 -13.95
CA ASP A 125 22.79 22.95 -13.96
C ASP A 125 23.68 22.85 -12.70
N LEU A 126 24.87 22.29 -12.87
CA LEU A 126 25.94 22.22 -11.86
C LEU A 126 26.86 23.43 -11.98
#